data_AF-A0A1B6KYH2-F1
#
_entry.id   AF-A0A1B6KYH2-F1
#
_cell.length_a   1.000
_cell.length_b   1.000
_cell.length_c   1.000
_cell.angle_alpha   90.00
_cell.angle_beta   90.00
_cell.angle_gamma   90.00
#
_symmetry.space_group_name_H-M   'P 1'
#
loop_
_entity.id
_entity.type
_entity.pdbx_description
1 polymer ?
#
loop_
_entity_poly.entity_id
_entity_poly.type
_entity_poly.pdbx_seq_one_letter_code
_entity_poly.pdbx_strand_id
1 'polypeptide(L)'
;TVLRKIYSINHGKSPEGFTVKSVTMDEGENKSIPLPSRGKGAAGVFEHIYDQTMPLFKPPYLKNLMLCIFINTTICICFNTIFVWLPELTNRMAIYQQEHEGRFYACEMLMRDPVVTAAPSETNSSSPYECQVKISNAIFLPNLIISVVLPIVILGASVVVPLFDRRFSLATLFVICGCMSLSMNWVPSASFVVFVIGGINVFTFVAYNVLTSITIELFPTYIRATAVSLNMVTCRCGSIFGSQLFSLLLDSLCTLLFNFITGLIFCCAMVPMFFKLKKERKPRDSSKNESTENGNL
;
A
#
# COMPACT_ATOMS: atom_id res chain seq x y z
N THR A 1 -30.04 18.18 -22.59
CA THR A 1 -29.02 17.27 -22.01
C THR A 1 -28.83 17.59 -20.55
N VAL A 2 -28.58 16.60 -19.70
CA VAL A 2 -28.35 16.80 -18.25
C VAL A 2 -27.25 17.84 -17.99
N LEU A 3 -26.17 17.81 -18.76
CA LEU A 3 -25.06 18.78 -18.67
C LEU A 3 -25.47 20.24 -18.93
N ARG A 4 -26.38 20.48 -19.88
CA ARG A 4 -26.92 21.84 -20.14
C ARG A 4 -27.71 22.37 -18.95
N LYS A 5 -28.45 21.49 -18.27
CA LYS A 5 -29.25 21.84 -17.09
C LYS A 5 -28.34 22.14 -15.88
N ILE A 6 -27.26 21.36 -15.71
CA ILE A 6 -26.24 21.63 -14.68
C ILE A 6 -25.55 22.97 -14.96
N TYR A 7 -25.16 23.24 -16.22
CA TYR A 7 -24.56 24.51 -16.62
C TYR A 7 -25.46 25.71 -16.33
N SER A 8 -26.75 25.63 -16.67
CA SER A 8 -27.69 26.73 -16.42
C SER A 8 -27.90 26.99 -14.93
N ILE A 9 -27.89 25.95 -14.10
CA ILE A 9 -28.04 26.06 -12.64
C ILE A 9 -26.77 26.66 -12.01
N ASN A 10 -25.57 26.17 -12.38
CA ASN A 10 -24.32 26.59 -11.77
C ASN A 10 -23.90 28.01 -12.18
N HIS A 11 -24.29 28.47 -13.37
CA HIS A 11 -23.87 29.77 -13.90
C HIS A 11 -25.02 30.76 -14.10
N GLY A 12 -26.27 30.38 -13.87
CA GLY A 12 -27.44 31.24 -14.09
C GLY A 12 -27.65 31.67 -15.55
N LYS A 13 -26.98 31.01 -16.50
CA LYS A 13 -27.03 31.32 -17.94
C LYS A 13 -27.99 30.41 -18.69
N SER A 14 -28.44 30.84 -19.87
CA SER A 14 -29.30 30.02 -20.73
C SER A 14 -28.63 28.66 -21.04
N PRO A 15 -29.40 27.54 -21.04
CA PRO A 15 -28.91 26.21 -21.42
C PRO A 15 -28.28 26.16 -22.82
N GLU A 16 -28.64 27.11 -23.69
CA GLU A 16 -28.15 27.24 -25.07
C GLU A 16 -26.72 27.77 -25.13
N GLY A 17 -26.26 28.48 -24.09
CA GLY A 17 -24.87 28.93 -23.97
C GLY A 17 -23.88 27.80 -23.63
N PHE A 18 -24.34 26.55 -23.54
CA PHE A 18 -23.49 25.39 -23.28
C PHE A 18 -22.85 24.88 -24.57
N THR A 19 -21.53 25.02 -24.67
CA THR A 19 -20.75 24.80 -25.90
C THR A 19 -20.50 23.33 -26.26
N VAL A 20 -20.63 22.40 -25.32
CA VAL A 20 -20.38 20.97 -25.56
C VAL A 20 -21.58 20.33 -26.28
N LYS A 21 -21.35 19.85 -27.51
CA LYS A 21 -22.39 19.29 -28.40
C LYS A 21 -22.57 17.78 -28.26
N SER A 22 -21.49 17.04 -28.02
CA SER A 22 -21.50 15.59 -27.81
C SER A 22 -20.47 15.19 -26.76
N VAL A 23 -20.75 14.09 -26.06
CA VAL A 23 -19.82 13.41 -25.16
C VAL A 23 -19.63 12.02 -25.71
N THR A 24 -18.38 11.66 -25.98
CA THR A 24 -18.00 10.31 -26.41
C THR A 24 -17.33 9.61 -25.24
N MET A 25 -17.68 8.36 -25.02
CA MET A 25 -16.93 7.46 -24.14
C MET A 25 -15.52 7.26 -24.72
N ASP A 26 -14.52 7.02 -23.86
CA ASP A 26 -13.17 6.71 -24.34
C ASP A 26 -13.18 5.44 -25.21
N GLU A 27 -12.25 5.32 -26.18
CA GLU A 27 -12.23 4.23 -27.19
C GLU A 27 -12.28 2.80 -26.60
N GLY A 28 -11.97 2.63 -25.31
CA GLY A 28 -12.07 1.37 -24.57
C GLY A 28 -13.45 1.05 -23.96
N GLU A 29 -14.30 2.05 -23.75
CA GLU A 29 -15.62 1.94 -23.11
C GLU A 29 -16.73 1.48 -24.07
N ASN A 30 -16.56 1.70 -25.38
CA ASN A 30 -17.54 1.30 -26.40
C ASN A 30 -17.67 -0.23 -26.55
N LYS A 31 -16.72 -1.02 -26.03
CA LYS A 31 -16.70 -2.50 -26.16
C LYS A 31 -17.07 -3.24 -24.87
N SER A 32 -17.23 -2.54 -23.75
CA SER A 32 -17.12 -3.13 -22.41
C SER A 32 -18.31 -2.87 -21.50
N ILE A 33 -19.46 -2.49 -22.06
CA ILE A 33 -20.73 -2.69 -21.36
C ILE A 33 -21.35 -3.96 -21.95
N PRO A 34 -20.98 -5.17 -21.47
CA PRO A 34 -21.81 -6.33 -21.73
C PRO A 34 -23.20 -6.00 -21.21
N LEU A 35 -24.22 -6.11 -22.07
CA LEU A 35 -25.60 -6.15 -21.58
C LEU A 35 -25.67 -7.26 -20.51
N PRO A 36 -26.36 -7.04 -19.38
CA PRO A 36 -26.45 -8.05 -18.34
C PRO A 36 -26.96 -9.37 -18.95
N SER A 37 -26.12 -10.41 -18.88
CA SER A 37 -26.49 -11.75 -19.35
C SER A 37 -27.80 -12.15 -18.69
N ARG A 38 -28.76 -12.58 -19.51
CA ARG A 38 -30.11 -12.97 -19.11
C ARG A 38 -30.14 -14.37 -18.45
N GLY A 39 -29.03 -14.80 -17.86
CA GLY A 39 -28.89 -16.10 -17.19
C GLY A 39 -29.56 -16.10 -15.82
N LYS A 40 -30.49 -17.05 -15.59
CA LYS A 40 -31.11 -17.25 -14.27
C LYS A 40 -30.17 -18.07 -13.37
N GLY A 41 -29.93 -17.62 -12.14
CA GLY A 41 -29.19 -18.35 -11.11
C GLY A 41 -27.69 -18.05 -11.02
N ALA A 42 -26.96 -18.83 -10.21
CA ALA A 42 -25.52 -18.61 -9.92
C ALA A 42 -24.64 -18.56 -11.18
N ALA A 43 -24.97 -19.33 -12.22
CA ALA A 43 -24.24 -19.34 -13.49
C ALA A 43 -24.26 -17.97 -14.20
N GLY A 44 -25.40 -17.27 -14.20
CA GLY A 44 -25.50 -15.92 -14.78
C GLY A 44 -24.70 -14.88 -14.00
N VAL A 45 -24.56 -15.07 -12.68
CA VAL A 45 -23.71 -14.21 -11.82
C VAL A 45 -22.23 -14.43 -12.13
N PHE A 46 -21.79 -15.69 -12.25
CA PHE A 46 -20.40 -16.00 -12.60
C PHE A 46 -20.03 -15.53 -14.01
N GLU A 47 -20.93 -15.69 -14.99
CA GLU A 47 -20.76 -15.19 -16.35
C GLU A 47 -20.63 -13.65 -16.36
N HIS A 48 -21.47 -12.96 -15.60
CA HIS A 48 -21.37 -11.50 -15.45
C HIS A 48 -20.05 -11.05 -14.78
N ILE A 49 -19.61 -11.74 -13.72
CA ILE A 49 -18.31 -11.46 -13.08
C ILE A 49 -17.15 -11.71 -14.05
N TYR A 50 -17.23 -12.81 -14.81
CA TYR A 50 -16.24 -13.14 -15.82
C TYR A 50 -16.16 -12.04 -16.88
N ASP A 51 -17.28 -11.64 -17.47
CA ASP A 51 -17.34 -10.60 -18.50
C ASP A 51 -16.83 -9.24 -18.02
N GLN A 52 -17.06 -8.89 -16.75
CA GLN A 52 -16.55 -7.65 -16.17
C GLN A 52 -15.06 -7.70 -15.81
N THR A 53 -14.53 -8.87 -15.45
CA THR A 53 -13.13 -9.01 -15.01
C THR A 53 -12.19 -9.33 -16.18
N MET A 54 -12.67 -10.06 -17.18
CA MET A 54 -11.91 -10.46 -18.37
C MET A 54 -11.21 -9.31 -19.12
N PRO A 55 -11.76 -8.09 -19.22
CA PRO A 55 -11.07 -6.95 -19.84
C PRO A 55 -9.73 -6.60 -19.17
N LEU A 56 -9.59 -6.80 -17.86
CA LEU A 56 -8.33 -6.53 -17.13
C LEU A 56 -7.21 -7.49 -17.54
N PHE A 57 -7.57 -8.72 -17.87
CA PHE A 57 -6.62 -9.78 -18.24
C PHE A 57 -6.27 -9.76 -19.74
N LYS A 58 -6.78 -8.80 -20.51
CA LYS A 58 -6.46 -8.60 -21.92
C LYS A 58 -5.47 -7.43 -22.11
N PRO A 59 -4.61 -7.47 -23.16
CA PRO A 59 -3.84 -6.29 -23.55
C PRO A 59 -4.78 -5.12 -23.89
N PRO A 60 -4.41 -3.86 -23.56
CA PRO A 60 -3.14 -3.40 -22.99
C PRO A 60 -3.08 -3.41 -21.44
N TYR A 61 -4.16 -3.76 -20.75
CA TYR A 61 -4.31 -3.58 -19.29
C TYR A 61 -3.55 -4.62 -18.46
N LEU A 62 -3.43 -5.85 -18.95
CA LEU A 62 -2.79 -6.97 -18.24
C LEU A 62 -1.40 -6.62 -17.69
N LYS A 63 -0.55 -5.95 -18.48
CA LYS A 63 0.81 -5.58 -18.03
C LYS A 63 0.76 -4.65 -16.81
N ASN A 64 -0.05 -3.59 -16.88
CA ASN A 64 -0.17 -2.63 -15.81
C ASN A 64 -0.80 -3.26 -14.56
N LEU A 65 -1.76 -4.17 -14.74
CA LEU A 65 -2.37 -4.94 -13.66
C LEU A 65 -1.35 -5.80 -12.93
N MET A 66 -0.55 -6.58 -13.66
CA MET A 66 0.47 -7.44 -13.06
C MET A 66 1.53 -6.63 -12.30
N LEU A 67 1.93 -5.46 -12.83
CA LEU A 67 2.82 -4.54 -12.13
C LEU A 67 2.19 -4.02 -10.83
N CYS A 68 0.92 -3.57 -10.87
CA CYS A 68 0.20 -3.12 -9.68
C CYS A 68 0.06 -4.24 -8.64
N ILE A 69 -0.35 -5.44 -9.06
CA ILE A 69 -0.53 -6.59 -8.17
C ILE A 69 0.79 -6.98 -7.52
N PHE A 70 1.89 -7.02 -8.28
CA PHE A 70 3.21 -7.36 -7.75
C PHE A 70 3.63 -6.34 -6.68
N ILE A 71 3.60 -5.04 -6.99
CA ILE A 71 3.98 -3.99 -6.04
C ILE A 71 3.07 -4.03 -4.81
N ASN A 72 1.76 -4.15 -5.00
CA ASN A 72 0.79 -4.14 -3.90
C ASN A 72 0.95 -5.37 -2.99
N THR A 73 1.25 -6.54 -3.56
CA THR A 73 1.50 -7.76 -2.80
C THR A 73 2.79 -7.62 -1.99
N THR A 74 3.87 -7.10 -2.58
CA THR A 74 5.12 -6.82 -1.86
C THR A 74 4.91 -5.83 -0.71
N ILE A 75 4.21 -4.71 -0.97
CA ILE A 75 3.81 -3.75 0.06
C ILE A 75 3.10 -4.48 1.19
N CYS A 76 2.14 -5.35 0.90
CA CYS A 76 1.36 -6.00 1.94
C CYS A 76 2.12 -7.11 2.69
N ILE A 77 3.05 -7.81 2.04
CA ILE A 77 3.98 -8.73 2.71
C ILE A 77 4.88 -7.96 3.71
N CYS A 78 5.34 -6.75 3.36
CA CYS A 78 6.22 -5.98 4.23
C CYS A 78 5.44 -5.18 5.29
N PHE A 79 4.53 -4.30 4.88
CA PHE A 79 3.82 -3.39 5.78
C PHE A 79 2.83 -4.11 6.68
N ASN A 80 1.86 -4.86 6.12
CA ASN A 80 0.80 -5.42 6.94
C ASN A 80 1.34 -6.47 7.91
N THR A 81 2.33 -7.27 7.50
CA THR A 81 2.97 -8.24 8.40
C THR A 81 3.74 -7.54 9.50
N ILE A 82 4.63 -6.58 9.19
CA ILE A 82 5.39 -5.88 10.23
C ILE A 82 4.43 -5.13 11.19
N PHE A 83 3.38 -4.50 10.68
CA PHE A 83 2.38 -3.81 11.49
C PHE A 83 1.66 -4.75 12.45
N VAL A 84 1.23 -5.94 11.99
CA VAL A 84 0.60 -6.96 12.83
C VAL A 84 1.56 -7.47 13.92
N TRP A 85 2.84 -7.63 13.58
CA TRP A 85 3.85 -8.14 14.49
C TRP A 85 4.51 -7.07 15.37
N LEU A 86 4.25 -5.78 15.11
CA LEU A 86 4.88 -4.66 15.80
C LEU A 86 4.75 -4.73 17.34
N PRO A 87 3.57 -5.01 17.92
CA PRO A 87 3.45 -5.12 19.38
C PRO A 87 4.28 -6.26 19.97
N GLU A 88 4.27 -7.43 19.33
CA GLU A 88 5.05 -8.60 19.76
C GLU A 88 6.56 -8.33 19.64
N LEU A 89 6.98 -7.76 18.53
CA LEU A 89 8.37 -7.41 18.24
C LEU A 89 8.93 -6.43 19.27
N THR A 90 8.16 -5.37 19.55
CA THR A 90 8.51 -4.37 20.58
C THR A 90 8.47 -4.95 21.99
N ASN A 91 7.57 -5.91 22.27
CA ASN A 91 7.53 -6.61 23.55
C ASN A 91 8.76 -7.50 23.77
N ARG A 92 9.15 -8.31 22.79
CA ARG A 92 10.39 -9.13 22.86
C ARG A 92 11.61 -8.27 23.11
N MET A 93 11.76 -7.17 22.36
CA MET A 93 12.85 -6.23 22.56
C MET A 93 12.86 -5.62 23.97
N ALA A 94 11.69 -5.20 24.49
CA ALA A 94 11.60 -4.59 25.80
C ALA A 94 11.96 -5.55 26.94
N ILE A 95 11.53 -6.83 26.86
CA ILE A 95 11.90 -7.87 27.81
C ILE A 95 13.41 -8.14 27.75
N TYR A 96 13.94 -8.33 26.54
CA TYR A 96 15.36 -8.60 26.33
C TYR A 96 16.26 -7.50 26.92
N GLN A 97 15.88 -6.23 26.78
CA GLN A 97 16.60 -5.10 27.34
C GLN A 97 16.52 -4.99 28.88
N GLN A 98 15.53 -5.60 29.52
CA GLN A 98 15.45 -5.64 30.98
C GLN A 98 16.35 -6.73 31.56
N GLU A 99 16.53 -7.82 30.83
CA GLU A 99 17.30 -8.98 31.27
C GLU A 99 18.79 -8.87 30.92
N HIS A 100 19.12 -8.13 29.86
CA HIS A 100 20.49 -8.02 29.36
C HIS A 100 20.96 -6.56 29.31
N GLU A 101 22.08 -6.27 29.98
CA GLU A 101 22.77 -5.00 29.85
C GLU A 101 23.69 -5.03 28.62
N GLY A 102 23.53 -4.07 27.69
CA GLY A 102 24.41 -3.95 26.53
C GLY A 102 23.73 -3.52 25.25
N ARG A 103 24.44 -3.72 24.14
CA ARG A 103 23.99 -3.43 22.77
C ARG A 103 23.88 -4.75 22.02
N PHE A 104 22.69 -5.02 21.49
CA PHE A 104 22.36 -6.28 20.84
C PHE A 104 21.83 -6.03 19.42
N TYR A 105 22.08 -6.97 18.53
CA TYR A 105 21.56 -6.93 17.17
C TYR A 105 20.06 -7.28 17.15
N ALA A 106 19.35 -6.83 16.11
CA ALA A 106 17.92 -7.06 15.99
C ALA A 106 17.55 -8.54 16.19
N CYS A 107 18.23 -9.47 15.52
CA CYS A 107 17.87 -10.87 15.62
C CYS A 107 18.09 -11.50 16.99
N GLU A 108 19.11 -11.06 17.74
CA GLU A 108 19.35 -11.53 19.11
C GLU A 108 18.18 -11.15 20.03
N MET A 109 17.65 -9.95 19.85
CA MET A 109 16.54 -9.43 20.65
C MET A 109 15.17 -10.01 20.28
N LEU A 110 15.06 -10.64 19.09
CA LEU A 110 13.78 -10.98 18.47
C LEU A 110 13.53 -12.47 18.40
N MET A 111 14.57 -13.29 18.34
CA MET A 111 14.45 -14.74 18.41
C MET A 111 13.99 -15.16 19.81
N ARG A 112 13.02 -16.08 19.91
CA ARG A 112 12.74 -16.74 21.18
C ARG A 112 13.77 -17.84 21.42
N ASP A 113 14.32 -17.90 22.63
CA ASP A 113 15.06 -19.08 23.06
C ASP A 113 14.12 -20.28 23.15
N PRO A 114 14.49 -21.45 22.58
CA PRO A 114 13.66 -22.66 22.61
C PRO A 114 13.39 -23.17 24.03
N VAL A 115 14.10 -22.67 25.05
CA VAL A 115 13.97 -23.06 26.46
C VAL A 115 12.67 -22.55 27.10
N VAL A 116 12.05 -21.47 26.60
CA VAL A 116 10.79 -20.94 27.15
C VAL A 116 9.56 -21.76 26.71
N THR A 117 9.74 -22.74 25.81
CA THR A 117 8.69 -23.69 25.41
C THR A 117 8.81 -25.04 26.13
N ALA A 118 9.79 -25.23 27.01
CA ALA A 118 9.77 -26.32 27.95
C ALA A 118 8.82 -25.95 29.09
N ALA A 119 7.67 -26.61 29.13
CA ALA A 119 6.80 -26.63 30.29
C ALA A 119 7.63 -26.75 31.59
N PRO A 120 7.24 -26.08 32.69
CA PRO A 120 7.88 -26.33 33.97
C PRO A 120 7.69 -27.81 34.29
N SER A 121 8.81 -28.53 34.40
CA SER A 121 8.82 -29.85 34.98
C SER A 121 8.31 -29.72 36.41
N GLU A 122 7.26 -30.48 36.67
CA GLU A 122 6.39 -30.56 37.84
C GLU A 122 6.99 -30.13 39.20
N THR A 123 6.25 -29.30 39.93
CA THR A 123 6.03 -29.57 41.36
C THR A 123 4.67 -29.02 41.81
N ASN A 124 3.86 -29.92 42.38
CA ASN A 124 2.55 -29.72 42.96
C ASN A 124 2.34 -28.36 43.64
N SER A 125 1.54 -27.48 43.03
CA SER A 125 0.68 -26.54 43.76
C SER A 125 -0.42 -26.02 42.85
N SER A 126 -1.67 -26.21 43.26
CA SER A 126 -2.88 -25.68 42.64
C SER A 126 -2.95 -24.16 42.82
N SER A 127 -2.21 -23.41 42.02
CA SER A 127 -2.49 -21.99 41.76
C SER A 127 -2.92 -21.83 40.31
N PRO A 128 -3.96 -21.03 40.02
CA PRO A 128 -4.34 -20.74 38.65
C PRO A 128 -3.12 -20.13 37.96
N TYR A 129 -2.80 -20.64 36.78
CA TYR A 129 -1.81 -20.09 35.87
C TYR A 129 -2.26 -18.67 35.49
N GLU A 130 -1.91 -17.67 36.30
CA GLU A 130 -2.01 -16.30 35.84
C GLU A 130 -0.96 -16.11 34.76
N CYS A 131 -1.43 -16.03 33.51
CA CYS A 131 -0.62 -15.54 32.41
C CYS A 131 -0.33 -14.05 32.72
N GLN A 132 0.71 -13.80 33.51
CA GLN A 132 1.20 -12.44 33.74
C GLN A 132 1.86 -11.95 32.46
N VAL A 133 1.03 -11.47 31.54
CA VAL A 133 1.49 -10.67 30.41
C VAL A 133 1.99 -9.35 30.99
N LYS A 134 3.26 -9.33 31.38
CA LYS A 134 3.91 -8.12 31.87
C LYS A 134 4.22 -7.22 30.68
N ILE A 135 3.20 -6.53 30.19
CA ILE A 135 3.35 -5.51 29.14
C ILE A 135 4.16 -4.37 29.75
N SER A 136 5.42 -4.25 29.34
CA SER A 136 6.27 -3.15 29.76
C SER A 136 5.73 -1.81 29.23
N ASN A 137 5.60 -0.81 30.09
CA ASN A 137 5.19 0.55 29.69
C ASN A 137 6.12 1.17 28.62
N ALA A 138 7.35 0.64 28.49
CA ALA A 138 8.31 1.00 27.44
C ALA A 138 7.84 0.64 26.00
N ILE A 139 6.82 -0.21 25.87
CA ILE A 139 6.24 -0.64 24.58
C ILE A 139 5.13 0.31 24.13
N PHE A 140 4.40 0.90 25.07
CA PHE A 140 3.25 1.75 24.77
C PHE A 140 3.67 3.08 24.13
N LEU A 141 4.74 3.69 24.64
CA LEU A 141 5.16 5.01 24.19
C LEU A 141 5.65 5.02 22.72
N PRO A 142 6.54 4.11 22.26
CA PRO A 142 6.95 4.08 20.86
C PRO A 142 5.81 3.74 19.89
N ASN A 143 4.92 2.82 20.25
CA ASN A 143 3.77 2.45 19.41
C ASN A 143 2.75 3.58 19.29
N LEU A 144 2.51 4.33 20.39
CA LEU A 144 1.65 5.51 20.40
C LEU A 144 2.27 6.62 19.54
N ILE A 145 3.58 6.85 19.65
CA ILE A 145 4.30 7.83 18.81
C ILE A 145 4.18 7.47 17.34
N ILE A 146 4.44 6.22 16.94
CA ILE A 146 4.29 5.78 15.54
C ILE A 146 2.86 6.03 15.05
N SER A 147 1.84 5.73 15.87
CA SER A 147 0.43 5.92 15.52
C SER A 147 0.06 7.40 15.30
N VAL A 148 0.65 8.33 16.05
CA VAL A 148 0.42 9.78 15.91
C VAL A 148 1.25 10.39 14.77
N VAL A 149 2.49 9.92 14.58
CA VAL A 149 3.39 10.44 13.55
C VAL A 149 2.93 10.03 12.15
N LEU A 150 2.40 8.82 11.99
CA LEU A 150 1.94 8.30 10.71
C LEU A 150 0.99 9.26 9.94
N PRO A 151 -0.14 9.74 10.51
CA PRO A 151 -1.03 10.68 9.81
C PRO A 151 -0.35 12.01 9.45
N ILE A 152 0.54 12.52 10.29
CA ILE A 152 1.29 13.77 10.02
C ILE A 152 2.19 13.59 8.79
N VAL A 153 2.91 12.46 8.71
CA VAL A 153 3.78 12.15 7.58
C VAL A 153 2.97 11.94 6.30
N ILE A 154 1.80 11.31 6.38
CA ILE A 154 0.91 11.13 5.23
C ILE A 154 0.41 12.47 4.71
N LEU A 155 0.00 13.39 5.60
CA LEU A 155 -0.40 14.75 5.20
C LEU A 155 0.75 15.48 4.50
N GLY A 156 1.97 15.42 5.04
CA GLY A 156 3.15 15.98 4.38
C GLY A 156 3.42 15.33 3.01
N ALA A 157 3.39 14.00 2.94
CA ALA A 157 3.59 13.25 1.70
C ALA A 157 2.53 13.58 0.65
N SER A 158 1.29 13.86 1.04
CA SER A 158 0.21 14.25 0.12
C SER A 158 0.50 15.58 -0.62
N VAL A 159 1.32 16.46 -0.02
CA VAL A 159 1.76 17.71 -0.65
C VAL A 159 3.03 17.50 -1.48
N VAL A 160 3.97 16.70 -0.97
CA VAL A 160 5.28 16.51 -1.59
C VAL A 160 5.22 15.56 -2.80
N VAL A 161 4.55 14.41 -2.68
CA VAL A 161 4.51 13.38 -3.73
C VAL A 161 3.99 13.90 -5.07
N PRO A 162 2.92 14.73 -5.13
CA PRO A 162 2.43 15.28 -6.39
C PRO A 162 3.41 16.22 -7.11
N LEU A 163 4.43 16.74 -6.41
CA LEU A 163 5.45 17.62 -7.02
C LEU A 163 6.44 16.83 -7.89
N PHE A 164 6.55 15.52 -7.67
CA PHE A 164 7.46 14.63 -8.37
C PHE A 164 6.69 13.64 -9.26
N ASP A 165 7.39 13.04 -10.22
CA ASP A 165 6.81 11.93 -10.98
C ASP A 165 6.57 10.74 -10.04
N ARG A 166 5.31 10.32 -9.92
CA ARG A 166 4.86 9.26 -9.00
C ARG A 166 5.63 7.95 -9.17
N ARG A 167 6.17 7.63 -10.36
CA ARG A 167 6.98 6.43 -10.57
C ARG A 167 8.32 6.53 -9.83
N PHE A 168 8.97 7.68 -9.96
CA PHE A 168 10.23 7.95 -9.28
C PHE A 168 10.01 8.07 -7.78
N SER A 169 8.94 8.75 -7.34
CA SER A 169 8.56 8.81 -5.92
C SER A 169 8.40 7.42 -5.32
N LEU A 170 7.69 6.52 -6.02
CA LEU A 170 7.48 5.15 -5.56
C LEU A 170 8.79 4.34 -5.51
N ALA A 171 9.65 4.46 -6.52
CA ALA A 171 10.96 3.82 -6.54
C ALA A 171 11.86 4.31 -5.39
N THR A 172 11.94 5.63 -5.17
CA THR A 172 12.74 6.22 -4.09
C THR A 172 12.25 5.78 -2.71
N LEU A 173 10.93 5.72 -2.50
CA LEU A 173 10.36 5.21 -1.24
C LEU A 173 10.80 3.76 -0.96
N PHE A 174 10.75 2.88 -1.96
CA PHE A 174 11.23 1.50 -1.80
C PHE A 174 12.73 1.42 -1.56
N VAL A 175 13.56 2.23 -2.22
CA VAL A 175 15.00 2.27 -1.97
C VAL A 175 15.29 2.69 -0.52
N ILE A 176 14.60 3.72 -0.01
CA ILE A 176 14.73 4.16 1.38
C ILE A 176 14.33 3.04 2.34
N CYS A 177 13.18 2.39 2.11
CA CYS A 177 12.76 1.23 2.92
C CYS A 177 13.77 0.09 2.88
N GLY A 178 14.34 -0.22 1.71
CA GLY A 178 15.33 -1.28 1.53
C GLY A 178 16.62 -0.98 2.29
N CYS A 179 17.11 0.26 2.21
CA CYS A 179 18.28 0.70 2.98
C CYS A 179 18.03 0.65 4.49
N MET A 180 16.85 1.08 4.96
CA MET A 180 16.47 0.99 6.36
C MET A 180 16.42 -0.48 6.83
N SER A 181 15.75 -1.34 6.07
CA SER A 181 15.68 -2.78 6.35
C SER A 181 17.06 -3.44 6.39
N LEU A 182 17.95 -3.08 5.46
CA LEU A 182 19.33 -3.59 5.44
C LEU A 182 20.09 -3.17 6.69
N SER A 183 20.00 -1.89 7.07
CA SER A 183 20.73 -1.32 8.21
C SER A 183 20.39 -2.00 9.55
N MET A 184 19.19 -2.59 9.65
CA MET A 184 18.73 -3.31 10.84
C MET A 184 19.63 -4.49 11.24
N ASN A 185 20.29 -5.13 10.27
CA ASN A 185 21.19 -6.26 10.54
C ASN A 185 22.56 -5.83 11.11
N TRP A 186 22.95 -4.56 10.97
CA TRP A 186 24.33 -4.11 11.23
C TRP A 186 24.47 -3.18 12.43
N VAL A 187 23.35 -2.66 12.95
CA VAL A 187 23.37 -1.67 14.03
C VAL A 187 22.87 -2.31 15.33
N PRO A 188 23.74 -2.53 16.34
CA PRO A 188 23.35 -3.13 17.60
C PRO A 188 22.74 -2.07 18.54
N SER A 189 21.46 -1.74 18.33
CA SER A 189 20.72 -0.80 19.18
C SER A 189 19.21 -0.99 19.09
N ALA A 190 18.56 -1.26 20.22
CA ALA A 190 17.11 -1.43 20.31
C ALA A 190 16.31 -0.22 19.80
N SER A 191 16.70 0.99 20.22
CA SER A 191 16.03 2.22 19.81
C SER A 191 16.13 2.44 18.30
N PHE A 192 17.28 2.09 17.71
CA PHE A 192 17.46 2.14 16.26
C PHE A 192 16.57 1.13 15.54
N VAL A 193 16.47 -0.10 16.06
CA VAL A 193 15.61 -1.15 15.48
C VAL A 193 14.14 -0.72 15.50
N VAL A 194 13.63 -0.21 16.63
CA VAL A 194 12.26 0.35 16.72
C VAL A 194 12.04 1.49 15.74
N PHE A 195 13.00 2.41 15.61
CA PHE A 195 12.94 3.51 14.66
C PHE A 195 12.86 3.01 13.20
N VAL A 196 13.70 2.04 12.84
CA VAL A 196 13.72 1.43 11.50
C VAL A 196 12.40 0.73 11.18
N ILE A 197 11.89 -0.09 12.12
CA ILE A 197 10.62 -0.79 11.96
C ILE A 197 9.48 0.21 11.78
N GLY A 198 9.40 1.25 12.62
CA GLY A 198 8.42 2.32 12.50
C GLY A 198 8.54 3.09 11.18
N GLY A 199 9.78 3.42 10.78
CA GLY A 199 10.08 4.11 9.52
C GLY A 199 9.62 3.32 8.30
N ILE A 200 9.97 2.03 8.22
CA ILE A 200 9.54 1.13 7.14
C ILE A 200 8.01 1.11 7.03
N ASN A 201 7.29 1.06 8.15
CA ASN A 201 5.83 1.11 8.16
C ASN A 201 5.31 2.41 7.52
N VAL A 202 5.85 3.56 7.93
CA VAL A 202 5.45 4.88 7.43
C VAL A 202 5.70 5.01 5.93
N PHE A 203 6.92 4.73 5.47
CA PHE A 203 7.28 4.89 4.05
C PHE A 203 6.52 3.91 3.15
N THR A 204 6.31 2.67 3.60
CA THR A 204 5.56 1.67 2.83
C THR A 204 4.06 2.02 2.77
N PHE A 205 3.50 2.63 3.81
CA PHE A 205 2.14 3.16 3.79
C PHE A 205 1.99 4.33 2.81
N VAL A 206 2.96 5.24 2.76
CA VAL A 206 2.99 6.30 1.73
C VAL A 206 3.04 5.66 0.34
N ALA A 207 3.93 4.70 0.11
CA ALA A 207 4.07 3.97 -1.16
C ALA A 207 2.74 3.31 -1.60
N TYR A 208 1.99 2.73 -0.67
CA TYR A 208 0.66 2.17 -0.93
C TYR A 208 -0.35 3.21 -1.44
N ASN A 209 -0.38 4.40 -0.83
CA ASN A 209 -1.26 5.48 -1.28
C ASN A 209 -0.87 5.99 -2.67
N VAL A 210 0.43 6.13 -2.95
CA VAL A 210 0.94 6.49 -4.28
C VAL A 210 0.55 5.44 -5.32
N LEU A 211 0.71 4.15 -5.02
CA LEU A 211 0.32 3.05 -5.90
C LEU A 211 -1.19 3.03 -6.17
N THR A 212 -2.00 3.32 -5.16
CA THR A 212 -3.46 3.40 -5.30
C THR A 212 -3.85 4.54 -6.24
N SER A 213 -3.21 5.71 -6.11
CA SER A 213 -3.37 6.84 -7.05
C SER A 213 -2.99 6.45 -8.48
N ILE A 214 -1.84 5.79 -8.67
CA ILE A 214 -1.40 5.29 -9.98
C ILE A 214 -2.41 4.30 -10.57
N THR A 215 -2.92 3.38 -9.75
CA THR A 215 -3.90 2.36 -10.18
C THR A 215 -5.18 3.03 -10.70
N ILE A 216 -5.70 4.04 -9.99
CA ILE A 216 -6.91 4.76 -10.39
C ILE A 216 -6.75 5.43 -11.77
N GLU A 217 -5.55 5.90 -12.10
CA GLU A 217 -5.26 6.54 -13.39
C GLU A 217 -4.99 5.55 -14.52
N LEU A 218 -4.37 4.41 -14.22
CA LEU A 218 -4.05 3.38 -15.21
C LEU A 218 -5.30 2.71 -15.78
N PHE A 219 -6.37 2.59 -14.97
CA PHE A 219 -7.59 1.89 -15.36
C PHE A 219 -8.74 2.88 -15.64
N PRO A 220 -9.42 2.75 -16.79
CA PRO A 220 -10.59 3.56 -17.11
C PRO A 220 -11.74 3.25 -16.15
N THR A 221 -12.65 4.21 -15.99
CA THR A 221 -13.65 4.26 -14.92
C THR A 221 -14.49 2.98 -14.82
N TYR A 222 -14.91 2.41 -15.95
CA TYR A 222 -15.77 1.23 -16.00
C TYR A 222 -15.13 -0.08 -15.47
N ILE A 223 -13.79 -0.22 -15.51
CA ILE A 223 -13.06 -1.39 -14.97
C ILE A 223 -12.19 -1.07 -13.76
N ARG A 224 -12.10 0.21 -13.39
CA ARG A 224 -11.28 0.70 -12.27
C ARG A 224 -11.65 0.04 -10.95
N ALA A 225 -12.94 -0.07 -10.65
CA ALA A 225 -13.42 -0.65 -9.40
C ALA A 225 -12.94 -2.11 -9.24
N THR A 226 -13.05 -2.90 -10.32
CA THR A 226 -12.59 -4.29 -10.37
C THR A 226 -11.06 -4.41 -10.24
N ALA A 227 -10.30 -3.47 -10.83
CA ALA A 227 -8.85 -3.47 -10.70
C ALA A 227 -8.39 -3.15 -9.27
N VAL A 228 -9.03 -2.18 -8.63
CA VAL A 228 -8.75 -1.81 -7.23
C VAL A 228 -9.14 -2.96 -6.30
N SER A 229 -10.32 -3.57 -6.47
CA SER A 229 -10.74 -4.70 -5.62
C SER A 229 -9.81 -5.91 -5.78
N LEU A 230 -9.38 -6.23 -7.01
CA LEU A 230 -8.43 -7.32 -7.26
C LEU A 230 -7.08 -7.05 -6.58
N ASN A 231 -6.56 -5.82 -6.64
CA ASN A 231 -5.37 -5.42 -5.88
C ASN A 231 -5.58 -5.62 -4.38
N MET A 232 -6.73 -5.23 -3.82
CA MET A 232 -7.00 -5.40 -2.39
C MET A 232 -7.02 -6.88 -1.98
N VAL A 233 -7.62 -7.75 -2.80
CA VAL A 233 -7.64 -9.20 -2.52
C VAL A 233 -6.22 -9.76 -2.52
N THR A 234 -5.40 -9.43 -3.53
CA THR A 234 -4.00 -9.91 -3.58
C THR A 234 -3.16 -9.37 -2.43
N CYS A 235 -3.41 -8.13 -1.99
CA CYS A 235 -2.80 -7.59 -0.78
C CYS A 235 -3.14 -8.41 0.48
N ARG A 236 -4.41 -8.80 0.66
CA ARG A 236 -4.83 -9.62 1.80
C ARG A 236 -4.16 -10.99 1.78
N CYS A 237 -4.10 -11.64 0.61
CA CYS A 237 -3.36 -12.88 0.43
C CYS A 237 -1.86 -12.69 0.75
N GLY A 238 -1.26 -11.60 0.29
CA GLY A 238 0.13 -11.24 0.58
C GLY A 238 0.38 -11.07 2.08
N SER A 239 -0.52 -10.41 2.82
CA SER A 239 -0.39 -10.25 4.28
C SER A 239 -0.50 -11.58 5.02
N ILE A 240 -1.40 -12.48 4.62
CA ILE A 240 -1.53 -13.82 5.21
C ILE A 240 -0.24 -14.61 4.98
N PHE A 241 0.24 -14.64 3.72
CA PHE A 241 1.47 -15.31 3.37
C PHE A 241 2.68 -14.73 4.10
N GLY A 242 2.80 -13.39 4.14
CA GLY A 242 3.87 -12.69 4.84
C GLY A 242 3.88 -12.98 6.34
N SER A 243 2.72 -12.99 6.99
CA SER A 243 2.62 -13.30 8.42
C SER A 243 3.00 -14.75 8.74
N GLN A 244 2.64 -15.69 7.87
CA GLN A 244 3.06 -17.09 8.02
C GLN A 244 4.57 -17.23 7.82
N LEU A 245 5.13 -16.60 6.79
CA LEU A 245 6.56 -16.59 6.51
C LEU A 245 7.34 -15.97 7.68
N PHE A 246 6.86 -14.85 8.20
CA PHE A 246 7.47 -14.16 9.34
C PHE A 246 7.47 -15.05 10.59
N SER A 247 6.33 -15.65 10.93
CA SER A 247 6.21 -16.57 12.07
C SER A 247 7.20 -17.74 12.00
N LEU A 248 7.35 -18.36 10.82
CA LEU A 248 8.20 -19.54 10.64
C LEU A 248 9.70 -19.21 10.66
N LEU A 249 10.10 -18.10 10.06
CA LEU A 249 11.52 -17.76 9.90
C LEU A 249 12.06 -16.86 11.02
N LEU A 250 11.23 -16.14 11.77
CA LEU A 250 11.71 -15.20 12.79
C LEU A 250 12.51 -15.92 13.88
N ASP A 251 12.02 -17.05 14.39
CA ASP A 251 12.66 -17.75 15.51
C ASP A 251 13.82 -18.66 15.08
N SER A 252 13.88 -19.06 13.80
CA SER A 252 14.88 -20.01 13.30
C SER A 252 15.98 -19.37 12.44
N LEU A 253 15.61 -18.39 11.62
CA LEU A 253 16.41 -17.88 10.52
C LEU A 253 16.19 -16.36 10.37
N CYS A 254 16.22 -15.62 11.48
CA CYS A 254 15.91 -14.19 11.53
C CYS A 254 16.71 -13.36 10.51
N THR A 255 18.02 -13.56 10.43
CA THR A 255 18.88 -12.82 9.49
C THR A 255 18.49 -13.10 8.04
N LEU A 256 18.13 -14.35 7.72
CA LEU A 256 17.65 -14.73 6.39
C LEU A 256 16.32 -14.07 6.08
N LEU A 257 15.39 -14.01 7.04
CA LEU A 257 14.10 -13.32 6.90
C LEU A 257 14.28 -11.84 6.54
N PHE A 258 15.12 -11.12 7.28
CA PHE A 258 15.36 -9.70 7.01
C PHE A 258 16.11 -9.46 5.69
N ASN A 259 17.06 -10.32 5.33
CA ASN A 259 17.71 -10.25 4.03
C ASN A 259 16.74 -10.54 2.88
N PHE A 260 15.83 -11.51 3.05
CA PHE A 260 14.79 -11.82 2.08
C PHE A 260 13.83 -10.64 1.88
N ILE A 261 13.35 -10.02 2.97
CA ILE A 261 12.49 -8.82 2.92
C ILE A 261 13.23 -7.67 2.22
N THR A 262 14.49 -7.45 2.58
CA THR A 262 15.33 -6.41 1.96
C THR A 262 15.48 -6.63 0.46
N GLY A 263 15.78 -7.85 0.03
CA GLY A 263 15.88 -8.20 -1.39
C GLY A 263 14.55 -8.01 -2.13
N LEU A 264 13.43 -8.42 -1.53
CA LEU A 264 12.11 -8.25 -2.11
C LEU A 264 11.76 -6.76 -2.31
N ILE A 265 12.09 -5.90 -1.34
CA ILE A 265 11.87 -4.44 -1.42
C ILE A 265 12.72 -3.82 -2.54
N PHE A 266 14.01 -4.19 -2.65
CA PHE A 266 14.87 -3.68 -3.73
C PHE A 266 14.41 -4.15 -5.12
N CYS A 267 13.98 -5.40 -5.25
CA CYS A 267 13.37 -5.90 -6.48
C CYS A 267 12.13 -5.07 -6.84
N CYS A 268 11.30 -4.74 -5.85
CA CYS A 268 10.10 -3.92 -6.04
C CYS A 268 10.43 -2.48 -6.46
N ALA A 269 11.55 -1.91 -6.01
CA ALA A 269 11.95 -0.55 -6.37
C ALA A 269 12.15 -0.34 -7.88
N MET A 270 12.49 -1.39 -8.62
CA MET A 270 12.67 -1.32 -10.08
C MET A 270 11.35 -1.38 -10.86
N VAL A 271 10.30 -1.96 -10.28
CA VAL A 271 9.03 -2.25 -10.95
C VAL A 271 8.26 -0.98 -11.38
N PRO A 272 8.18 0.10 -10.58
CA PRO A 272 7.50 1.33 -10.96
C PRO A 272 7.98 1.96 -12.27
N MET A 273 9.24 1.73 -12.65
CA MET A 273 9.83 2.26 -13.88
C MET A 273 9.22 1.65 -15.15
N PHE A 274 8.60 0.48 -15.05
CA PHE A 274 7.95 -0.20 -16.17
C PHE A 274 6.52 0.26 -16.44
N PHE A 275 5.94 1.11 -15.59
CA PHE A 275 4.62 1.70 -15.85
C PHE A 275 4.64 2.54 -17.12
N LYS A 276 3.58 2.48 -17.91
CA LYS A 276 3.33 3.41 -19.02
C LYS A 276 2.18 4.35 -18.64
N LEU A 277 2.42 5.26 -17.69
CA LEU A 277 1.52 6.39 -17.45
C LEU A 277 1.43 7.25 -18.71
N LYS A 278 0.20 7.54 -19.15
CA LYS A 278 -0.08 8.48 -20.23
C LYS A 278 0.23 9.86 -19.69
N LYS A 279 1.18 10.58 -20.32
CA LYS A 279 1.52 11.96 -19.92
C LYS A 279 0.25 12.81 -19.99
N GLU A 280 -0.18 13.41 -18.88
CA GLU A 280 -1.31 14.34 -18.90
C GLU A 280 -1.04 15.46 -19.92
N ARG A 281 -1.96 15.65 -20.86
CA ARG A 281 -2.01 16.90 -21.63
C ARG A 281 -2.47 17.96 -20.64
N LYS A 282 -1.54 18.80 -20.19
CA LYS A 282 -1.84 20.05 -19.50
C LYS A 282 -2.96 20.77 -20.27
N PRO A 283 -4.05 21.22 -19.62
CA PRO A 283 -5.07 22.00 -20.31
C PRO A 283 -4.37 23.20 -20.95
N ARG A 284 -4.48 23.31 -22.28
CA ARG A 284 -4.00 24.49 -22.99
C ARG A 284 -4.95 25.61 -22.56
N ASP A 285 -4.46 26.58 -21.78
CA ASP A 285 -5.20 27.80 -21.45
C ASP A 285 -5.67 28.45 -22.76
N SER A 286 -6.91 28.20 -23.13
CA SER A 286 -7.59 28.86 -24.24
C SER A 286 -8.29 30.12 -23.71
N SER A 287 -7.56 30.99 -23.01
CA SER A 287 -8.07 32.27 -22.50
C SER A 287 -7.23 33.49 -22.89
N LYS A 288 -6.34 33.37 -23.89
CA LYS A 288 -5.48 34.50 -24.33
C LYS A 288 -5.63 34.98 -25.78
N ASN A 289 -6.60 34.49 -26.56
CA ASN A 289 -6.77 34.95 -27.95
C ASN A 289 -8.10 35.66 -28.26
N GLU A 290 -8.96 35.96 -27.28
CA GLU A 290 -10.22 36.70 -27.53
C GLU A 290 -10.19 38.19 -27.12
N SER A 291 -9.04 38.72 -26.69
CA SER A 291 -8.92 40.12 -26.25
C SER A 291 -8.21 41.06 -27.24
N THR A 292 -7.91 40.62 -28.47
CA THR A 292 -7.20 41.46 -29.45
C THR A 292 -8.00 41.74 -30.73
N GLU A 293 -9.24 41.26 -30.85
CA GLU A 293 -10.07 41.41 -32.06
C GLU A 293 -11.37 42.20 -31.81
N ASN A 294 -11.37 43.11 -30.83
CA ASN A 294 -12.47 44.08 -30.60
C ASN A 294 -11.97 45.54 -30.50
N GLY A 295 -10.82 45.85 -31.12
CA GLY A 295 -10.27 47.19 -31.19
C GLY A 295 -9.94 47.58 -32.63
N ASN A 296 -10.96 47.65 -33.48
CA ASN A 296 -10.95 48.41 -34.75
C ASN A 296 -12.40 48.51 -35.28
N LEU A 297 -13.15 49.44 -34.69
CA LEU A 297 -14.23 50.22 -35.31
C LEU A 297 -14.57 51.41 -34.40
#